data_AF-A0A358AUR8-F1
#
_entry.id   AF-A0A358AUR8-F1
#
_cell.length_a   1.000
_cell.length_b   1.000
_cell.length_c   1.000
_cell.angle_alpha   90.00
_cell.angle_beta   90.00
_cell.angle_gamma   90.00
#
_symmetry.space_group_name_H-M   'P 1'
#
loop_
_entity.id
_entity.type
_entity.pdbx_description
1 polymer ?
#
loop_
_entity_poly.entity_id
_entity_poly.type
_entity_poly.pdbx_seq_one_letter_code
_entity_poly.pdbx_strand_id
1 'polypeptide(L)'
;MTGYVLPDSRTINVIAEGRLVNIAAADGHPAEIMDMSFALQFLAQKYILEHHAEMKPGLQNLPADIDYSVAVRKLAALGGAVDVLTEKQRVYLFGGEA
;
A
#
# COMPACT_ATOMS: atom_id res chain seq x y z
N MET A 1 -21.89 2.19 -19.48
CA MET A 1 -22.93 1.35 -18.84
C MET A 1 -23.71 0.69 -19.96
N THR A 2 -23.96 -0.61 -19.84
CA THR A 2 -24.63 -1.40 -20.89
C THR A 2 -25.79 -2.17 -20.27
N GLY A 3 -27.00 -2.00 -20.82
CA GLY A 3 -28.19 -2.73 -20.39
C GLY A 3 -28.34 -4.06 -21.15
N TYR A 4 -28.63 -5.13 -20.42
CA TYR A 4 -28.92 -6.46 -20.96
C TYR A 4 -30.33 -6.86 -20.55
N VAL A 5 -31.21 -7.06 -21.54
CA VAL A 5 -32.58 -7.53 -21.31
C VAL A 5 -32.58 -9.04 -21.18
N LEU A 6 -33.12 -9.55 -20.07
CA LEU A 6 -33.25 -10.97 -19.78
C LEU A 6 -34.53 -11.55 -20.42
N PRO A 7 -34.63 -12.89 -20.56
CA PRO A 7 -35.82 -13.55 -21.10
C PRO A 7 -37.13 -13.25 -20.34
N ASP A 8 -37.04 -12.87 -19.06
CA ASP A 8 -38.18 -12.49 -18.22
C ASP A 8 -38.48 -10.97 -18.24
N SER A 9 -37.93 -10.24 -19.22
CA SER A 9 -38.10 -8.80 -19.42
C SER A 9 -37.42 -7.89 -18.39
N ARG A 10 -36.71 -8.42 -17.39
CA ARG A 10 -35.86 -7.59 -16.51
C ARG A 10 -34.65 -7.09 -17.29
N THR A 11 -34.13 -5.91 -16.93
CA THR A 11 -32.89 -5.38 -17.50
C THR A 11 -31.80 -5.35 -16.43
N ILE A 12 -30.64 -5.94 -16.73
CA ILE A 12 -29.41 -5.82 -15.92
C ILE A 12 -28.52 -4.75 -16.55
N ASN A 13 -28.16 -3.72 -15.78
CA ASN A 13 -27.17 -2.74 -16.20
C ASN A 13 -25.78 -3.15 -15.71
N VAL A 14 -24.87 -3.44 -16.65
CA VAL A 14 -23.48 -3.73 -16.35
C VAL A 14 -22.67 -2.44 -16.51
N ILE A 15 -21.94 -2.08 -15.45
CA ILE A 15 -21.03 -0.93 -15.45
C ILE A 15 -19.65 -1.43 -15.87
N ALA A 16 -18.93 -0.60 -16.64
CA ALA A 16 -17.57 -0.88 -17.09
C ALA A 16 -17.40 -2.22 -17.82
N GLU A 17 -18.45 -2.77 -18.44
CA GLU A 17 -18.41 -4.12 -19.07
C GLU A 17 -17.95 -5.24 -18.10
N GLY A 18 -18.14 -5.06 -16.79
CA GLY A 18 -17.64 -5.99 -15.78
C GLY A 18 -16.15 -5.87 -15.48
N ARG A 19 -15.46 -4.88 -16.07
CA ARG A 19 -14.08 -4.53 -15.70
C ARG A 19 -14.06 -3.84 -14.34
N LEU A 20 -12.84 -3.60 -13.84
CA LEU A 20 -12.59 -2.98 -12.55
C LEU A 20 -13.18 -1.55 -12.51
N VAL A 21 -14.36 -1.44 -11.91
CA VAL A 21 -15.26 -0.29 -12.06
C VAL A 21 -14.66 1.00 -11.52
N ASN A 22 -13.86 0.94 -10.46
CA ASN A 22 -13.24 2.12 -9.88
C ASN A 22 -12.17 2.73 -10.78
N ILE A 23 -11.57 1.99 -11.72
CA ILE A 23 -10.62 2.53 -12.71
C ILE A 23 -11.30 2.76 -14.07
N ALA A 24 -12.18 1.85 -14.48
CA ALA A 24 -12.78 1.91 -15.82
C ALA A 24 -13.99 2.85 -15.91
N ALA A 25 -14.60 3.20 -14.78
CA ALA A 25 -15.75 4.12 -14.71
C ALA A 25 -15.57 5.25 -13.68
N ALA A 26 -14.38 5.37 -13.10
CA ALA A 26 -13.98 6.44 -12.18
C ALA A 26 -12.44 6.61 -12.22
N ASP A 27 -11.88 7.45 -11.36
CA ASP A 27 -10.46 7.85 -11.40
C ASP A 27 -9.51 6.93 -10.60
N GLY A 28 -9.99 5.78 -10.13
CA GLY A 28 -9.21 4.84 -9.33
C GLY A 28 -9.08 5.27 -7.88
N HIS A 29 -7.90 5.07 -7.31
CA HIS A 29 -7.59 5.55 -5.97
C HIS A 29 -7.16 7.03 -6.02
N PRO A 30 -7.50 7.85 -5.01
CA PRO A 30 -7.02 9.21 -4.91
C PRO A 30 -5.49 9.30 -4.99
N ALA A 31 -4.97 10.41 -5.51
CA ALA A 31 -3.52 10.60 -5.68
C ALA A 31 -2.75 10.45 -4.36
N GLU A 32 -3.35 10.85 -3.24
CA GLU A 32 -2.76 10.79 -1.91
C GLU A 32 -2.59 9.35 -1.40
N ILE A 33 -3.44 8.43 -1.86
CA ILE A 33 -3.36 6.99 -1.59
C ILE A 33 -2.31 6.36 -2.50
N MET A 34 -2.34 6.70 -3.80
CA MET A 34 -1.38 6.20 -4.79
C MET A 34 0.06 6.66 -4.51
N ASP A 35 0.26 7.85 -3.95
CA ASP A 35 1.54 8.39 -3.49
C ASP A 35 2.29 7.41 -2.57
N MET A 36 1.59 6.84 -1.57
CA MET A 36 2.19 5.84 -0.68
C MET A 36 2.55 4.55 -1.42
N SER A 37 1.67 4.07 -2.31
CA SER A 37 1.95 2.86 -3.12
C SER A 37 3.17 3.05 -4.01
N PHE A 38 3.31 4.21 -4.66
CA PHE A 38 4.47 4.50 -5.50
C PHE A 38 5.75 4.72 -4.68
N ALA A 39 5.67 5.33 -3.49
CA ALA A 39 6.81 5.42 -2.58
C ALA A 39 7.31 4.03 -2.15
N LEU A 40 6.41 3.11 -1.79
CA LEU A 40 6.76 1.72 -1.48
C LEU A 40 7.40 1.02 -2.67
N GLN A 41 6.84 1.15 -3.88
CA GLN A 41 7.39 0.55 -5.09
C GLN A 41 8.77 1.11 -5.44
N PHE A 42 8.97 2.42 -5.32
CA PHE A 42 10.26 3.07 -5.54
C PHE A 42 11.33 2.55 -4.56
N LEU A 43 10.99 2.49 -3.27
CA LEU A 43 11.91 1.98 -2.25
C LEU A 43 12.16 0.48 -2.39
N ALA A 44 11.16 -0.30 -2.82
CA ALA A 44 11.34 -1.71 -3.14
C ALA A 44 12.32 -1.90 -4.30
N GLN A 45 12.21 -1.08 -5.36
CA GLN A 45 13.16 -1.12 -6.48
C GLN A 45 14.56 -0.70 -6.06
N LYS A 46 14.69 0.33 -5.21
CA LYS A 46 15.98 0.73 -4.62
C LYS A 46 16.57 -0.40 -3.78
N TYR A 47 15.77 -1.05 -2.95
CA TYR A 47 16.21 -2.19 -2.13
C TYR A 47 16.71 -3.35 -3.01
N ILE A 48 15.96 -3.69 -4.07
CA ILE A 48 16.41 -4.70 -5.03
C ILE A 48 17.73 -4.27 -5.65
N LEU A 49 17.86 -3.03 -6.12
CA LEU A 49 19.10 -2.53 -6.72
C LEU A 49 20.29 -2.71 -5.77
N GLU A 50 20.12 -2.37 -4.49
CA GLU A 50 21.18 -2.41 -3.48
C GLU A 50 21.49 -3.82 -2.97
N HIS A 51 20.51 -4.73 -2.95
CA HIS A 51 20.62 -6.04 -2.27
C HIS A 51 20.46 -7.26 -3.20
N HIS A 52 20.22 -7.09 -4.50
CA HIS A 52 19.91 -8.19 -5.43
C HIS A 52 20.91 -9.37 -5.39
N ALA A 53 22.19 -9.11 -5.12
CA ALA A 53 23.22 -10.15 -5.04
C ALA A 53 23.01 -11.14 -3.89
N GLU A 54 22.31 -10.72 -2.84
CA GLU A 54 22.01 -11.52 -1.64
C GLU A 54 20.59 -12.12 -1.68
N MET A 55 19.76 -11.65 -2.61
CA MET A 55 18.36 -12.07 -2.73
C MET A 55 18.24 -13.43 -3.40
N LYS A 56 17.35 -14.27 -2.84
CA LYS A 56 16.98 -15.56 -3.45
C LYS A 56 15.83 -15.37 -4.45
N PRO A 57 15.81 -16.12 -5.56
CA PRO A 57 14.68 -16.14 -6.47
C PRO A 57 13.37 -16.50 -5.75
N GLY A 58 12.30 -15.81 -6.12
CA GLY A 58 10.97 -16.04 -5.56
C GLY A 58 10.33 -14.77 -5.03
N LEU A 59 9.10 -14.92 -4.53
CA LEU A 59 8.38 -13.84 -3.88
C LEU A 59 9.03 -13.52 -2.53
N GLN A 60 9.38 -12.25 -2.34
CA GLN A 60 9.91 -11.74 -1.08
C GLN A 60 8.94 -10.69 -0.53
N ASN A 61 8.76 -10.68 0.79
CA ASN A 61 8.03 -9.60 1.44
C ASN A 61 8.86 -8.32 1.41
N LEU A 62 8.17 -7.18 1.40
CA LEU A 62 8.84 -5.89 1.59
C LEU A 62 9.44 -5.84 3.01
N PRO A 63 10.71 -5.42 3.17
CA PRO A 63 11.29 -5.17 4.48
C PRO A 63 10.42 -4.20 5.32
N ALA A 64 10.21 -4.55 6.59
CA ALA A 64 9.28 -3.82 7.47
C ALA A 64 9.75 -2.38 7.79
N ASP A 65 11.06 -2.15 7.76
CA ASP A 65 11.68 -0.83 7.91
C ASP A 65 11.34 0.09 6.74
N ILE A 66 11.27 -0.43 5.50
CA ILE A 66 10.84 0.34 4.33
C ILE A 66 9.39 0.78 4.50
N ASP A 67 8.50 -0.15 4.87
CA ASP A 67 7.08 0.14 5.09
C ASP A 67 6.90 1.21 6.18
N TYR A 68 7.55 1.02 7.33
CA TYR A 68 7.55 1.98 8.43
C TYR A 68 8.09 3.35 8.00
N SER A 69 9.16 3.39 7.18
CA SER A 69 9.72 4.64 6.69
C SER A 69 8.75 5.43 5.81
N VAL A 70 7.94 4.76 4.97
CA VAL A 70 6.92 5.41 4.15
C VAL A 70 5.79 5.94 5.04
N ALA A 71 5.35 5.15 6.02
CA ALA A 71 4.31 5.56 6.96
C ALA A 71 4.71 6.83 7.74
N VAL A 72 5.94 6.87 8.28
CA VAL A 72 6.45 8.04 9.01
C VAL A 72 6.56 9.27 8.11
N ARG A 73 7.05 9.11 6.87
CA ARG A 73 7.13 10.21 5.89
C ARG A 73 5.75 10.76 5.54
N LYS A 74 4.76 9.88 5.34
CA LYS A 74 3.39 10.30 5.06
C LYS A 74 2.78 11.04 6.23
N LEU A 75 2.95 10.52 7.45
CA LEU A 75 2.44 11.16 8.66
C LEU A 75 3.04 12.57 8.84
N ALA A 76 4.35 12.72 8.65
CA ALA A 76 5.02 14.01 8.70
C ALA A 76 4.51 14.98 7.61
N ALA A 77 4.26 14.49 6.39
CA ALA A 77 3.67 15.31 5.32
C ALA A 77 2.24 15.79 5.64
N LEU A 78 1.51 15.04 6.48
CA LEU A 78 0.18 15.43 6.99
C LEU A 78 0.26 16.30 8.26
N GLY A 79 1.46 16.66 8.72
CA GLY A 79 1.68 17.45 9.94
C GLY A 79 1.56 16.66 11.24
N GLY A 80 1.51 15.33 11.17
CA GLY A 80 1.51 14.44 12.32
C GLY A 80 2.92 14.03 12.74
N ALA A 81 3.03 13.48 13.95
CA ALA A 81 4.25 12.88 14.47
C ALA A 81 3.91 11.61 15.28
N VAL A 82 4.91 10.73 15.44
CA VAL A 82 4.83 9.60 16.35
C VAL A 82 5.67 9.86 17.59
N ASP A 83 5.17 9.47 18.75
CA ASP A 83 5.97 9.45 19.97
C ASP A 83 7.09 8.40 19.86
N VAL A 84 8.18 8.66 20.58
CA VAL A 84 9.31 7.72 20.69
C VAL A 84 9.24 7.05 22.05
N LEU A 85 9.35 5.72 22.08
CA LEU A 85 9.40 4.97 23.33
C LEU A 85 10.57 5.49 24.19
N THR A 86 10.24 5.88 25.42
CA THR A 86 11.24 6.14 26.45
C THR A 86 12.04 4.86 26.74
N GLU A 87 13.26 5.02 27.26
CA GLU A 87 14.09 3.88 27.66
C GLU A 87 13.33 2.90 28.55
N LYS A 88 12.61 3.43 29.55
CA LYS A 88 11.81 2.65 30.48
C LYS A 88 10.72 1.85 29.77
N GLN A 89 10.03 2.45 28.79
CA GLN A 89 9.01 1.74 28.00
C GLN A 89 9.63 0.67 27.10
N ARG A 90 10.79 0.93 26.51
CA ARG A 90 11.49 -0.06 25.68
C ARG A 90 11.92 -1.28 26.51
N VAL A 91 12.57 -1.04 27.66
CA VAL A 91 12.96 -2.11 28.60
C VAL A 91 11.74 -2.89 29.09
N TYR A 92 10.62 -2.21 29.37
CA TYR A 92 9.38 -2.86 29.79
C TYR A 92 8.79 -3.78 28.70
N LEU A 93 8.82 -3.36 27.44
CA LEU A 93 8.23 -4.10 26.33
C LEU A 93 9.11 -5.25 25.81
N PHE A 94 10.43 -5.03 25.73
CA PHE A 94 11.34 -5.97 25.06
C PHE A 94 12.26 -6.73 26.02
N GLY A 95 12.19 -6.45 27.32
CA GLY A 95 13.17 -6.95 28.29
C GLY A 95 14.48 -6.18 28.17
N GLY A 96 15.16 -5.93 29.29
CA GLY A 96 16.40 -5.18 29.31
C GLY A 96 17.58 -5.99 28.77
N GLU A 97 17.60 -6.23 27.46
CA GLU A 97 18.77 -6.66 26.67
C GLU A 97 18.48 -6.33 25.21
N ALA A 98 19.14 -5.29 24.70
CA ALA A 98 19.33 -5.00 23.28
C ALA A 98 20.83 -4.79 23.03
#